data_AF-A0AB74CHE3-F1
#
_entry.id   AF-A0AB74CHE3-F1
#
_cell.length_a   1.000
_cell.length_b   1.000
_cell.length_c   1.000
_cell.angle_alpha   90.00
_cell.angle_beta   90.00
_cell.angle_gamma   90.00
#
_symmetry.space_group_name_H-M   'P 1'
#
loop_
_entity.id
_entity.type
_entity.pdbx_description
1 polymer ?
#
loop_
_entity_poly.entity_id
_entity_poly.type
_entity_poly.pdbx_seq_one_letter_code
_entity_poly.pdbx_strand_id
1 'polypeptide(L)'
;MAKARKTDTIVQTYMDNYRHLSSTAAIYNHSMMDLPISQGLTYHQRKSIPDEWTTDPAEIQLDLIWKGENSQGQIMARRFGLSNPQVVMTSKRETGTPQCMFQLGKRCYIWNEMDDMVWQITKPVGVMAILRTMVTKGEKALKVKEVEPAEDYNDEDDNE
;
A
#
# COMPACT_ATOMS: atom_id res chain seq x y z
N MET A 1 -7.19 4.31 -50.51
CA MET A 1 -7.55 3.87 -49.13
C MET A 1 -8.23 2.52 -49.28
N ALA A 2 -7.94 1.43 -48.55
CA ALA A 2 -7.45 1.28 -47.19
C ALA A 2 -6.30 0.25 -47.09
N LYS A 3 -5.41 0.46 -46.10
CA LYS A 3 -4.33 -0.45 -45.70
C LYS A 3 -4.86 -1.46 -44.68
N ALA A 4 -4.71 -2.74 -44.96
CA ALA A 4 -4.74 -3.79 -43.95
C ALA A 4 -3.35 -4.45 -43.89
N ARG A 5 -3.01 -5.03 -42.73
CA ARG A 5 -1.80 -5.81 -42.37
C ARG A 5 -0.70 -5.05 -41.62
N LYS A 6 -0.73 -5.22 -40.30
CA LYS A 6 0.46 -5.41 -39.43
C LYS A 6 0.11 -6.00 -38.06
N THR A 7 -1.15 -6.01 -37.66
CA THR A 7 -1.62 -6.51 -36.35
C THR A 7 -1.81 -8.03 -36.29
N ASP A 8 -2.09 -8.70 -37.42
CA ASP A 8 -2.46 -10.13 -37.40
C ASP A 8 -1.27 -11.07 -37.15
N THR A 9 -0.05 -10.68 -37.50
CA THR A 9 1.12 -11.58 -37.43
C THR A 9 1.66 -11.77 -36.01
N ILE A 10 1.57 -10.75 -35.16
CA ILE A 10 2.08 -10.81 -33.78
C ILE A 10 1.17 -11.67 -32.91
N VAL A 11 -0.15 -11.53 -33.08
CA VAL A 11 -1.15 -12.32 -32.34
C VAL A 11 -1.06 -13.79 -32.74
N GLN A 12 -0.86 -14.09 -34.03
CA GLN A 12 -0.78 -15.47 -34.49
C GLN A 12 0.48 -16.19 -33.98
N THR A 13 1.62 -15.50 -33.98
CA THR A 13 2.88 -16.03 -33.43
C THR A 13 2.78 -16.28 -31.91
N TYR A 14 1.99 -15.46 -31.21
CA TYR A 14 1.70 -15.66 -29.78
C TYR A 14 0.80 -16.86 -29.53
N MET A 15 -0.20 -17.11 -30.39
CA MET A 15 -1.14 -18.23 -30.22
C MET A 15 -0.51 -19.59 -30.54
N ASP A 16 0.43 -19.65 -31.48
CA ASP A 16 1.08 -20.90 -31.87
C ASP A 16 2.10 -21.39 -30.83
N ASN A 17 2.72 -20.49 -30.07
CA ASN A 17 3.66 -20.85 -28.98
C ASN A 17 2.98 -21.48 -27.74
N TYR A 18 1.68 -21.32 -27.55
CA TYR A 18 0.94 -21.86 -26.40
C TYR A 18 0.23 -23.20 -26.67
N ARG A 19 0.33 -23.72 -27.90
CA ARG A 19 -0.41 -24.92 -28.33
C ARG A 19 0.17 -26.25 -27.81
N HIS A 20 1.31 -26.22 -27.11
CA HIS A 20 1.98 -27.41 -26.58
C HIS A 20 1.76 -27.68 -25.09
N LEU A 21 1.10 -26.78 -24.35
CA LEU A 21 0.78 -27.00 -22.94
C LEU A 21 -0.64 -27.54 -22.81
N SER A 22 -0.84 -28.74 -23.33
CA SER A 22 -2.09 -29.49 -23.17
C SER A 22 -2.09 -30.25 -21.85
N SER A 23 -3.22 -30.12 -21.15
CA SER A 23 -3.80 -31.11 -20.26
C SER A 23 -3.37 -31.06 -18.79
N THR A 24 -4.01 -30.18 -18.01
CA THR A 24 -4.98 -30.62 -16.98
C THR A 24 -5.74 -29.43 -16.36
N ALA A 25 -7.06 -29.44 -16.55
CA ALA A 25 -8.11 -28.70 -15.81
C ALA A 25 -8.07 -27.15 -15.85
N ALA A 26 -8.78 -26.46 -16.76
CA ALA A 26 -10.24 -26.33 -16.82
C ALA A 26 -10.93 -25.85 -15.52
N ILE A 27 -10.50 -24.70 -14.96
CA ILE A 27 -11.41 -23.69 -14.40
C ILE A 27 -10.90 -22.32 -14.84
N TYR A 28 -11.46 -21.81 -15.93
CA TYR A 28 -11.19 -20.48 -16.47
C TYR A 28 -11.84 -19.44 -15.55
N ASN A 29 -11.10 -18.95 -14.56
CA ASN A 29 -11.47 -17.71 -13.87
C ASN A 29 -10.89 -16.53 -14.66
N HIS A 30 -11.80 -15.72 -15.20
CA HIS A 30 -11.55 -14.48 -15.94
C HIS A 30 -10.95 -13.38 -15.03
N SER A 31 -9.69 -13.54 -14.60
CA SER A 31 -8.97 -12.49 -13.87
C SER A 31 -7.45 -12.69 -13.99
N MET A 32 -6.94 -12.56 -15.21
CA MET A 32 -5.50 -12.41 -15.46
C MET A 32 -5.22 -10.95 -15.82
N MET A 33 -5.26 -10.09 -14.80
CA MET A 33 -4.69 -8.74 -14.83
C MET A 33 -3.76 -8.60 -13.63
N ASP A 34 -2.66 -9.34 -13.65
CA ASP A 34 -1.54 -9.14 -12.73
C ASP A 34 -0.75 -7.90 -13.19
N LEU A 35 -1.21 -6.74 -12.74
CA LEU A 35 -0.36 -5.57 -12.53
C LEU A 35 0.36 -5.73 -11.17
N PRO A 36 1.57 -5.17 -11.01
CA PRO A 36 2.49 -5.56 -9.95
C PRO A 36 1.88 -5.27 -8.57
N ILE A 37 2.14 -6.21 -7.66
CA ILE A 37 1.70 -6.26 -6.27
C ILE A 37 2.06 -4.95 -5.55
N SER A 38 1.17 -3.95 -5.55
CA SER A 38 1.12 -2.98 -4.47
C SER A 38 0.14 -3.50 -3.41
N GLN A 39 0.72 -4.31 -2.51
CA GLN A 39 0.38 -4.34 -1.08
C GLN A 39 -0.98 -4.92 -0.67
N GLY A 40 -1.21 -6.19 -0.99
CA GLY A 40 -2.03 -7.08 -0.15
C GLY A 40 -3.53 -6.75 -0.02
N LEU A 41 -4.04 -5.73 -0.71
CA LEU A 41 -5.45 -5.37 -0.68
C LEU A 41 -6.25 -6.14 -1.73
N THR A 42 -7.32 -6.78 -1.27
CA THR A 42 -8.36 -7.38 -2.10
C THR A 42 -9.12 -6.31 -2.91
N TYR A 43 -9.82 -6.74 -3.96
CA TYR A 43 -10.68 -5.87 -4.77
C TYR A 43 -11.72 -5.10 -3.94
N HIS A 44 -12.32 -5.77 -2.95
CA HIS A 44 -13.31 -5.15 -2.07
C HIS A 44 -12.70 -4.09 -1.14
N GLN A 45 -11.43 -4.25 -0.74
CA GLN A 45 -10.69 -3.24 0.02
C GLN A 45 -10.45 -1.99 -0.83
N ARG A 46 -10.01 -2.16 -2.09
CA ARG A 46 -9.76 -1.04 -3.00
C ARG A 46 -11.00 -0.19 -3.29
N LYS A 47 -12.18 -0.82 -3.37
CA LYS A 47 -13.46 -0.09 -3.49
C LYS A 47 -13.89 0.65 -2.22
N SER A 48 -13.22 0.41 -1.10
CA SER A 48 -13.54 0.98 0.21
C SER A 48 -12.47 1.99 0.66
N ILE A 49 -11.59 2.44 -0.24
CA ILE A 49 -10.62 3.50 0.10
C ILE A 49 -11.40 4.80 0.32
N PRO A 50 -11.16 5.52 1.44
CA PRO A 50 -11.78 6.82 1.68
C PRO A 50 -11.37 7.85 0.62
N ASP A 51 -12.24 8.79 0.30
CA ASP A 51 -12.01 9.76 -0.79
C ASP A 51 -10.75 10.61 -0.59
N GLU A 52 -10.37 10.91 0.65
CA GLU A 52 -9.17 11.69 1.00
C GLU A 52 -7.88 10.86 1.01
N TRP A 53 -7.97 9.57 0.68
CA TRP A 53 -6.86 8.61 0.71
C TRP A 53 -6.67 7.96 -0.66
N THR A 54 -5.48 7.41 -0.91
CA THR A 54 -5.13 6.80 -2.19
C THR A 54 -4.19 5.60 -2.00
N THR A 55 -4.33 4.63 -2.91
CA THR A 55 -3.42 3.48 -3.04
C THR A 55 -2.51 3.60 -4.26
N ASP A 56 -2.50 4.75 -4.94
CA ASP A 56 -1.65 4.98 -6.10
C ASP A 56 -0.16 4.87 -5.68
N PRO A 57 0.62 3.93 -6.23
CA PRO A 57 2.04 3.78 -5.90
C PRO A 57 2.86 5.06 -6.10
N ALA A 58 2.48 5.92 -7.06
CA ALA A 58 3.16 7.18 -7.31
C ALA A 58 2.90 8.22 -6.21
N GLU A 59 1.70 8.22 -5.63
CA GLU A 59 1.36 9.09 -4.50
C GLU A 59 1.91 8.56 -3.18
N ILE A 60 1.87 7.24 -2.96
CA ILE A 60 2.54 6.57 -1.83
C ILE A 60 4.05 6.81 -1.85
N GLN A 61 4.61 7.13 -3.03
CA GLN A 61 6.05 7.24 -3.25
C GLN A 61 6.76 5.97 -2.78
N LEU A 62 6.21 4.81 -3.15
CA LEU A 62 6.60 3.50 -2.64
C LEU A 62 8.12 3.28 -2.74
N ASP A 63 8.71 3.62 -3.88
CA ASP A 63 10.14 3.45 -4.13
C ASP A 63 11.03 4.41 -3.32
N LEU A 64 10.52 5.57 -2.91
CA LEU A 64 11.29 6.62 -2.23
C LEU A 64 11.16 6.53 -0.70
N ILE A 65 9.93 6.37 -0.21
CA ILE A 65 9.61 6.45 1.22
C ILE A 65 9.68 5.08 1.89
N TRP A 66 9.27 4.02 1.19
CA TRP A 66 9.01 2.72 1.83
C TRP A 66 9.94 1.59 1.39
N LYS A 67 10.59 1.74 0.23
CA LYS A 67 11.47 0.72 -0.35
C LYS A 67 12.94 1.02 -0.04
N GLY A 68 13.63 -0.02 0.40
CA GLY A 68 15.05 0.06 0.76
C GLY A 68 15.25 0.27 2.24
N GLU A 69 16.31 -0.33 2.78
CA GLU A 69 16.56 -0.39 4.22
C GLU A 69 16.72 0.99 4.88
N ASN A 70 17.19 1.99 4.13
CA ASN A 70 17.40 3.37 4.61
C ASN A 70 16.29 4.34 4.17
N SER A 71 15.15 3.83 3.72
CA SER A 71 14.01 4.70 3.37
C SER A 71 13.35 5.25 4.63
N GLN A 72 12.70 6.42 4.52
CA GLN A 72 12.11 7.12 5.67
C GLN A 72 11.12 6.25 6.45
N GLY A 73 10.24 5.52 5.74
CA GLY A 73 9.30 4.60 6.37
C GLY A 73 9.98 3.42 7.09
N GLN A 74 11.16 2.95 6.63
CA GLN A 74 11.93 1.92 7.34
C GLN A 74 12.68 2.48 8.55
N ILE A 75 13.22 3.71 8.44
CA ILE A 75 13.86 4.41 9.55
C ILE A 75 12.84 4.66 10.67
N MET A 76 11.68 5.23 10.34
CA MET A 76 10.57 5.39 11.27
C MET A 76 10.22 4.05 11.91
N ALA A 77 10.03 3.00 11.11
CA ALA A 77 9.60 1.72 11.65
C ALA A 77 10.63 1.13 12.64
N ARG A 78 11.95 1.27 12.38
CA ARG A 78 12.99 0.90 13.36
C ARG A 78 12.91 1.71 14.66
N ARG A 79 12.80 3.04 14.56
CA ARG A 79 12.66 3.95 15.71
C ARG A 79 11.54 3.52 16.67
N PHE A 80 10.42 3.04 16.13
CA PHE A 80 9.27 2.58 16.91
C PHE A 80 9.27 1.06 17.20
N GLY A 81 10.35 0.34 16.89
CA GLY A 81 10.43 -1.12 17.09
C GLY A 81 9.47 -1.93 16.20
N LEU A 82 9.02 -1.33 15.10
CA LEU A 82 8.08 -1.90 14.13
C LEU A 82 8.87 -2.53 12.97
N SER A 83 9.07 -3.84 12.99
CA SER A 83 9.80 -4.52 11.91
C SER A 83 8.90 -4.83 10.69
N ASN A 84 9.44 -4.60 9.49
CA ASN A 84 8.83 -4.95 8.20
C ASN A 84 7.44 -4.32 7.96
N PRO A 85 7.32 -2.98 7.99
CA PRO A 85 6.06 -2.31 7.72
C PRO A 85 5.61 -2.53 6.27
N GLN A 86 4.32 -2.81 6.09
CA GLN A 86 3.69 -2.85 4.77
C GLN A 86 2.76 -1.66 4.65
N VAL A 87 3.14 -0.65 3.88
CA VAL A 87 2.21 0.47 3.59
C VAL A 87 0.96 -0.07 2.89
N VAL A 88 -0.16 0.62 3.12
CA VAL A 88 -1.48 0.25 2.58
C VAL A 88 -2.03 1.37 1.71
N MET A 89 -1.97 2.60 2.22
CA MET A 89 -2.47 3.79 1.55
C MET A 89 -1.86 5.03 2.17
N THR A 90 -1.88 6.13 1.44
CA THR A 90 -1.48 7.46 1.91
C THR A 90 -2.66 8.42 1.79
N SER A 91 -2.67 9.48 2.59
CA SER A 91 -3.52 10.64 2.33
C SER A 91 -3.13 11.26 0.98
N LYS A 92 -4.12 11.80 0.27
CA LYS A 92 -3.84 12.51 -0.97
C LYS A 92 -3.13 13.82 -0.69
N ARG A 93 -2.30 14.27 -1.63
CA ARG A 93 -1.56 15.55 -1.51
C ARG A 93 -2.46 16.76 -1.26
N GLU A 94 -3.65 16.75 -1.84
CA GLU A 94 -4.67 17.80 -1.71
C GLU A 94 -5.21 17.98 -0.28
N THR A 95 -5.04 16.98 0.59
CA THR A 95 -5.44 17.06 2.01
C THR A 95 -4.52 17.96 2.85
N GLY A 96 -3.31 18.26 2.36
CA GLY A 96 -2.31 19.05 3.07
C GLY A 96 -1.73 18.38 4.33
N THR A 97 -2.11 17.14 4.64
CA THR A 97 -1.62 16.41 5.82
C THR A 97 -1.01 15.09 5.36
N PRO A 98 0.32 14.95 5.24
CA PRO A 98 0.95 13.74 4.73
C PRO A 98 0.91 12.64 5.79
N GLN A 99 0.00 11.70 5.61
CA GLN A 99 -0.22 10.57 6.51
C GLN A 99 -0.20 9.28 5.73
N CYS A 100 0.47 8.27 6.26
CA CYS A 100 0.51 6.93 5.71
C CYS A 100 -0.15 5.93 6.66
N MET A 101 -1.01 5.06 6.13
CA MET A 101 -1.50 3.89 6.85
C MET A 101 -0.66 2.66 6.45
N PHE A 102 -0.17 1.92 7.42
CA PHE A 102 0.64 0.71 7.20
C PHE A 102 0.26 -0.42 8.16
N GLN A 103 0.71 -1.63 7.84
CA GLN A 103 0.40 -2.85 8.58
C GLN A 103 1.64 -3.59 9.06
N LEU A 104 1.51 -4.16 10.26
CA LEU A 104 2.39 -5.19 10.78
C LEU A 104 1.53 -6.37 11.22
N GLY A 105 1.55 -7.43 10.41
CA GLY A 105 0.69 -8.60 10.61
C GLY A 105 -0.79 -8.21 10.64
N LYS A 106 -1.42 -8.32 11.82
CA LYS A 106 -2.85 -8.02 12.02
C LYS A 106 -3.13 -6.60 12.54
N ARG A 107 -2.08 -5.84 12.86
CA ARG A 107 -2.20 -4.48 13.40
C ARG A 107 -2.04 -3.47 12.28
N CYS A 108 -2.78 -2.37 12.39
CA CYS A 108 -2.70 -1.24 11.48
C CYS A 108 -2.27 0.00 12.26
N TYR A 109 -1.51 0.86 11.59
CA TYR A 109 -0.91 2.05 12.15
C TYR A 109 -1.10 3.21 11.19
N ILE A 110 -1.12 4.42 11.71
CA ILE A 110 -1.04 5.67 10.97
C ILE A 110 0.29 6.32 11.38
N TRP A 111 1.09 6.72 10.39
CA TRP A 111 2.25 7.57 10.57
C TRP A 111 1.93 8.94 9.99
N ASN A 112 2.16 10.00 10.75
CA ASN A 112 2.15 11.37 10.23
C ASN A 112 3.59 11.75 9.91
N GLU A 113 3.84 12.05 8.65
CA GLU A 113 5.19 12.31 8.14
C GLU A 113 5.71 13.69 8.60
N MET A 114 4.84 14.62 9.02
CA MET A 114 5.24 15.97 9.44
C MET A 114 5.85 16.02 10.83
N ASP A 115 5.28 15.27 11.78
CA ASP A 115 5.70 15.27 13.19
C ASP A 115 6.37 13.95 13.61
N ASP A 116 6.53 13.02 12.66
CA ASP A 116 7.07 11.67 12.85
C ASP A 116 6.33 10.85 13.93
N MET A 117 5.06 11.17 14.18
CA MET A 117 4.25 10.48 15.18
C MET A 117 3.58 9.24 14.59
N VAL A 118 3.57 8.16 15.38
CA VAL A 118 2.96 6.90 14.99
C VAL A 118 1.82 6.55 15.95
N TRP A 119 0.65 6.25 15.40
CA TRP A 119 -0.49 5.78 16.16
C TRP A 119 -0.95 4.41 15.71
N GLN A 120 -1.09 3.48 16.65
CA GLN A 120 -1.74 2.20 16.41
C GLN A 120 -3.26 2.38 16.38
N ILE A 121 -3.92 1.89 15.32
CA ILE A 121 -5.36 1.78 15.27
C ILE A 121 -5.81 0.61 16.17
N THR A 122 -6.48 0.93 17.26
CA THR A 122 -6.96 -0.04 18.25
C THR A 122 -8.40 -0.48 17.99
N LYS A 123 -9.24 0.40 17.41
CA LYS A 123 -10.59 0.04 16.95
C LYS A 123 -10.99 0.83 15.70
N PRO A 124 -11.65 0.17 14.73
CA PRO A 124 -11.85 -1.28 14.63
C PRO A 124 -10.55 -2.02 14.27
N VAL A 125 -10.54 -3.34 14.43
CA VAL A 125 -9.39 -4.19 14.06
C VAL A 125 -9.58 -4.74 12.64
N GLY A 126 -8.51 -4.71 11.84
CA GLY A 126 -8.48 -5.24 10.48
C GLY A 126 -8.84 -4.20 9.42
N VAL A 127 -8.10 -4.21 8.32
CA VAL A 127 -8.16 -3.21 7.25
C VAL A 127 -9.58 -2.96 6.76
N MET A 128 -10.34 -4.01 6.44
CA MET A 128 -11.70 -3.84 5.91
C MET A 128 -12.66 -3.13 6.85
N ALA A 129 -12.50 -3.31 8.17
CA ALA A 129 -13.34 -2.64 9.15
C ALA A 129 -12.90 -1.18 9.34
N ILE A 130 -11.58 -0.95 9.30
CA ILE A 130 -10.97 0.39 9.36
C ILE A 130 -11.43 1.22 8.17
N LEU A 131 -11.23 0.72 6.94
CA LEU A 131 -11.65 1.36 5.70
C LEU A 131 -13.14 1.71 5.71
N ARG A 132 -14.00 0.75 6.09
CA ARG A 132 -15.45 1.03 6.24
C ARG A 132 -15.76 2.10 7.27
N THR A 133 -15.04 2.13 8.38
CA THR A 133 -15.24 3.16 9.41
C THR A 133 -14.82 4.52 8.90
N MET A 134 -13.69 4.62 8.21
CA MET A 134 -13.21 5.86 7.61
C MET A 134 -14.18 6.38 6.53
N VAL A 135 -14.69 5.52 5.64
CA VAL A 135 -15.68 5.90 4.63
C VAL A 135 -16.99 6.38 5.24
N THR A 136 -17.47 5.72 6.30
CA THR A 136 -18.81 6.01 6.86
C THR A 136 -18.84 7.09 7.92
N LYS A 137 -17.73 7.29 8.65
CA LYS A 137 -17.67 8.17 9.84
C LYS A 137 -16.47 9.09 9.85
N GLY A 138 -15.60 9.02 8.83
CA GLY A 138 -14.34 9.74 8.79
C GLY A 138 -13.23 9.11 9.62
N GLU A 139 -12.00 9.55 9.38
CA GLU A 139 -10.80 9.08 10.08
C GLU A 139 -10.87 9.31 11.60
N LYS A 140 -11.42 10.46 12.03
CA LYS A 140 -11.57 10.81 13.45
C LYS A 140 -12.42 9.81 14.25
N ALA A 141 -13.16 8.91 13.59
CA ALA A 141 -13.92 7.85 14.24
C ALA A 141 -13.07 6.63 14.64
N LEU A 142 -11.82 6.55 14.18
CA LEU A 142 -10.87 5.53 14.59
C LEU A 142 -10.44 5.77 16.04
N LYS A 143 -10.37 4.70 16.83
CA LYS A 143 -9.69 4.76 18.13
C LYS A 143 -8.24 4.41 17.92
N VAL A 144 -7.38 5.34 18.29
CA VAL A 144 -5.94 5.18 18.15
C VAL A 144 -5.25 5.24 19.50
N LYS A 145 -4.05 4.65 19.58
CA LYS A 145 -3.13 4.79 20.70
C LYS A 145 -1.78 5.18 20.12
N GLU A 146 -1.19 6.25 20.65
CA GLU A 146 0.17 6.64 20.31
C GLU A 146 1.16 5.52 20.66
N VAL A 147 2.13 5.33 19.77
CA VAL A 147 3.23 4.39 19.95
C VAL A 147 4.42 5.22 20.39
N GLU A 148 4.99 4.89 21.54
CA GLU A 148 6.22 5.52 21.99
C GLU A 148 7.40 4.95 21.18
N PRO A 149 8.42 5.76 20.86
CA PRO A 149 9.66 5.26 20.29
C PRO A 149 10.25 4.14 21.14
N ALA A 150 10.79 3.11 20.49
CA ALA A 150 11.48 2.01 21.15
C ALA A 150 12.93 2.35 21.49
N GLU A 151 13.51 3.29 20.73
CA GLU A 151 14.84 3.84 20.98
C GLU A 151 14.70 5.16 21.76
N ASP A 152 15.41 5.25 22.89
CA ASP A 152 15.60 6.51 23.61
C ASP A 152 16.55 7.35 22.74
N TYR A 153 16.02 8.38 22.09
CA TYR A 153 16.86 9.36 21.40
C TYR A 153 17.61 10.13 22.48
N ASN A 154 18.76 9.61 22.90
CA ASN A 154 19.79 10.46 23.46
C ASN A 154 20.22 11.38 22.32
N ASP A 155 19.74 12.62 22.34
CA ASP A 155 20.28 13.77 21.59
C ASP A 155 21.69 14.10 22.10
N GLU A 156 22.61 13.12 22.08
CA GLU A 156 24.03 13.38 22.30
C GLU A 156 24.68 13.77 20.98
N ASP A 157 24.89 15.09 20.86
CA ASP A 157 25.95 15.78 20.14
C ASP A 157 26.24 15.37 18.69
N ASP A 158 25.83 16.25 17.77
CA ASP A 158 26.68 16.61 16.63
C ASP A 158 26.75 18.15 16.56
N ASN A 159 27.51 18.72 17.51
CA ASN A 159 28.20 19.98 17.33
C ASN A 159 29.45 19.70 16.48
N GLU A 160 29.43 20.08 15.20
CA GLU A 160 30.65 20.47 14.48
C GLU A 160 30.37 21.63 13.51
#